data_AF-A0A368FAH8-F1
#
_entry.id   AF-A0A368FAH8-F1
#
_cell.length_a   1.000
_cell.length_b   1.000
_cell.length_c   1.000
_cell.angle_alpha   90.00
_cell.angle_beta   90.00
_cell.angle_gamma   90.00
#
_symmetry.space_group_name_H-M   'P 1'
#
loop_
_entity.id
_entity.type
_entity.pdbx_description
1 polymer ?
#
loop_
_entity_poly.entity_id
_entity_poly.type
_entity_poly.pdbx_seq_one_letter_code
_entity_poly.pdbx_strand_id
1 'polypeptide(L)'
;MYARPRTSQHISRPDDDACLVLRECWDIPTNELATLLTNVSSSLALCMAMSEDDCGQWTKNDYLIKYEQALRFLEPQLSEYLVENVPPSVLISHTTMSDMNATVLDRISHYGCDRERFVEDPEYRKETIIGLAMTEDEVMYADAIQLAADFKLNDWPVHFASLENALTSMSIPEAKAILKSRGHLSRLRSEPERLHKQLRASVGPLMTTNEQFIAYLSLFAEGQPERAALPVLKRILEKKRGKFSY
;
A
#
# COMPACT_ATOMS: atom_id res chain seq x y z
N MET A 1 -3.41 -51.38 5.47
CA MET A 1 -3.33 -50.87 4.09
C MET A 1 -3.26 -49.36 4.15
N TYR A 2 -2.07 -48.78 4.01
CA TYR A 2 -1.87 -47.33 3.99
C TYR A 2 -1.81 -46.86 2.52
N ALA A 3 -2.70 -45.93 2.16
CA ALA A 3 -2.70 -45.29 0.84
C ALA A 3 -1.59 -44.23 0.78
N ARG A 4 -0.71 -44.36 -0.22
CA ARG A 4 0.27 -43.33 -0.59
C ARG A 4 -0.41 -42.24 -1.44
N PRO A 5 -0.08 -40.94 -1.29
CA PRO A 5 -0.50 -39.91 -2.23
C PRO A 5 0.27 -40.07 -3.55
N ARG A 6 -0.45 -40.02 -4.67
CA ARG A 6 0.13 -39.95 -6.02
C ARG A 6 0.69 -38.53 -6.23
N THR A 7 2.01 -38.39 -6.15
CA THR A 7 2.72 -37.26 -6.74
C THR A 7 3.07 -37.57 -8.20
N SER A 8 3.23 -36.51 -8.98
CA SER A 8 3.76 -36.45 -10.35
C SER A 8 2.83 -36.94 -11.47
N GLN A 9 2.23 -35.98 -12.19
CA GLN A 9 2.03 -36.02 -13.63
C GLN A 9 1.37 -34.71 -14.07
N HIS A 10 2.19 -33.70 -14.36
CA HIS A 10 2.01 -32.72 -15.45
C HIS A 10 3.24 -31.81 -15.47
N ILE A 11 4.41 -32.41 -15.73
CA ILE A 11 5.47 -31.68 -16.42
C ILE A 11 5.40 -32.26 -17.83
N SER A 12 4.67 -31.56 -18.71
CA SER A 12 4.75 -31.82 -20.14
C SER A 12 6.23 -31.68 -20.51
N ARG A 13 6.80 -32.70 -21.17
CA ARG A 13 8.14 -32.57 -21.75
C ARG A 13 8.14 -31.30 -22.62
N PRO A 14 9.15 -30.43 -22.50
CA PRO A 14 9.26 -29.29 -23.39
C PRO A 14 9.28 -29.79 -24.84
N ASP A 15 8.52 -29.11 -25.69
CA ASP A 15 8.46 -29.35 -27.14
C ASP A 15 9.88 -29.34 -27.70
N ASP A 16 10.23 -30.26 -28.60
CA ASP A 16 11.61 -30.42 -29.11
C ASP A 16 12.12 -29.12 -29.76
N ASP A 17 11.21 -28.31 -30.33
CA ASP A 17 11.50 -26.97 -30.86
C ASP A 17 11.84 -25.93 -29.77
N ALA A 18 11.19 -25.99 -28.61
CA ALA A 18 11.52 -25.10 -27.48
C ALA A 18 12.90 -25.46 -26.88
N CYS A 19 13.25 -26.74 -26.90
CA CYS A 19 14.59 -27.21 -26.55
C CYS A 19 15.65 -26.79 -27.58
N LEU A 20 15.31 -26.72 -28.88
CA LEU A 20 16.22 -26.28 -29.94
C LEU A 20 16.55 -24.78 -29.84
N VAL A 21 15.57 -23.92 -29.57
CA VAL A 21 15.82 -22.47 -29.39
C VAL A 21 16.70 -22.21 -28.15
N LEU A 22 16.53 -22.97 -27.07
CA LEU A 22 17.41 -22.89 -25.89
C LEU A 22 18.82 -23.44 -26.17
N ARG A 23 18.97 -24.33 -27.15
CA ARG A 23 20.26 -24.93 -27.54
C ARG A 23 21.08 -24.02 -28.45
N GLU A 24 20.44 -23.20 -29.28
CA GLU A 24 21.10 -22.21 -30.14
C GLU A 24 21.61 -20.97 -29.38
N CYS A 25 21.12 -20.74 -28.16
CA CYS A 25 21.55 -19.63 -27.31
C CYS A 25 22.72 -19.95 -26.36
N TRP A 26 23.22 -21.20 -26.34
CA TRP A 26 24.28 -21.62 -25.40
C TRP A 26 25.61 -20.89 -25.62
N ASP A 27 25.88 -20.45 -26.85
CA ASP A 27 27.12 -19.75 -27.22
C ASP A 27 27.04 -18.23 -27.00
N ILE A 28 25.88 -17.69 -26.62
CA ILE A 28 25.70 -16.26 -26.37
C ILE A 28 26.14 -15.96 -24.94
N PRO A 29 27.09 -15.02 -24.74
CA PRO A 29 27.45 -14.57 -23.41
C PRO A 29 26.22 -14.13 -22.59
N THR A 30 26.16 -14.52 -21.32
CA THR A 30 25.03 -14.25 -20.42
C THR A 30 24.66 -12.77 -20.35
N ASN A 31 25.65 -11.88 -20.46
CA ASN A 31 25.46 -10.43 -20.47
C ASN A 31 24.75 -9.93 -21.73
N GLU A 32 25.13 -10.45 -22.90
CA GLU A 32 24.48 -10.14 -24.18
C GLU A 32 23.05 -10.67 -24.21
N LEU A 33 22.84 -11.88 -23.69
CA LEU A 33 21.51 -12.47 -23.57
C LEU A 33 20.63 -11.67 -22.61
N ALA A 34 21.15 -11.27 -21.45
CA ALA A 34 20.47 -10.38 -20.52
C ALA A 34 20.15 -9.02 -21.17
N THR A 35 21.06 -8.43 -21.95
CA THR A 35 20.80 -7.21 -22.72
C THR A 35 19.66 -7.41 -23.71
N LEU A 36 19.62 -8.50 -24.47
CA LEU A 36 18.52 -8.78 -25.40
C LEU A 36 17.18 -8.90 -24.66
N LEU A 37 17.18 -9.59 -23.51
CA LEU A 37 16.01 -9.78 -22.68
C LEU A 37 15.48 -8.46 -22.08
N THR A 38 16.28 -7.39 -21.95
CA THR A 38 15.79 -6.09 -21.46
C THR A 38 14.65 -5.53 -22.31
N ASN A 39 14.63 -5.84 -23.61
CA ASN A 39 13.57 -5.41 -24.54
C ASN A 39 12.30 -6.26 -24.44
N VAL A 40 12.37 -7.42 -23.78
CA VAL A 40 11.26 -8.37 -23.62
C VAL A 40 10.67 -8.25 -22.22
N SER A 41 11.51 -8.37 -21.19
CA SER A 41 11.12 -8.33 -19.80
C SER A 41 12.33 -7.99 -18.93
N SER A 42 12.21 -6.92 -18.14
CA SER A 42 13.21 -6.56 -17.13
C SER A 42 13.46 -7.65 -16.10
N SER A 43 12.42 -8.41 -15.70
CA SER A 43 12.55 -9.49 -14.72
C SER A 43 13.37 -10.66 -15.26
N LEU A 44 13.04 -11.18 -16.45
CA LEU A 44 13.84 -12.21 -17.13
C LEU A 44 15.29 -11.78 -17.38
N ALA A 45 15.50 -10.54 -17.82
CA ALA A 45 16.84 -9.99 -18.03
C ALA A 45 17.67 -9.96 -16.73
N LEU A 46 17.04 -9.54 -15.63
CA LEU A 46 17.67 -9.55 -14.31
C LEU A 46 17.96 -10.96 -13.80
N CYS A 47 17.03 -11.91 -13.96
CA CYS A 47 17.25 -13.31 -13.60
C CYS A 47 18.42 -13.92 -14.39
N MET A 48 18.55 -13.58 -15.68
CA MET A 48 19.69 -13.99 -16.51
C MET A 48 20.99 -13.38 -16.01
N ALA A 49 21.00 -12.08 -15.68
CA ALA A 49 22.20 -11.44 -15.13
C ALA A 49 22.63 -12.05 -13.78
N MET A 50 21.65 -12.42 -12.94
CA MET A 50 21.88 -13.01 -11.62
C MET A 50 22.31 -14.48 -11.67
N SER A 51 22.28 -15.17 -12.83
CA SER A 51 22.71 -16.57 -12.91
C SER A 51 24.23 -16.75 -12.89
N GLU A 52 24.98 -15.66 -13.08
CA GLU A 52 26.44 -15.63 -12.96
C GLU A 52 26.88 -14.66 -11.87
N ASP A 53 28.00 -14.96 -11.21
CA ASP A 53 28.58 -14.13 -10.15
C ASP A 53 29.03 -12.75 -10.68
N ASP A 54 29.52 -12.70 -11.91
CA ASP A 54 29.93 -11.48 -12.60
C ASP A 54 29.46 -11.51 -14.06
N CYS A 55 28.28 -10.93 -14.29
CA CYS A 55 27.69 -10.79 -15.63
C CYS A 55 28.19 -9.53 -16.37
N GLY A 56 29.08 -8.72 -15.77
CA GLY A 56 29.45 -7.43 -16.35
C GLY A 56 28.24 -6.52 -16.64
N GLN A 57 28.42 -5.54 -17.55
CA GLN A 57 27.35 -4.58 -17.87
C GLN A 57 26.35 -5.15 -18.87
N TRP A 58 25.13 -5.47 -18.42
CA TRP A 58 24.04 -5.97 -19.26
C TRP A 58 22.92 -4.95 -19.51
N THR A 59 22.90 -3.83 -18.78
CA THR A 59 21.88 -2.78 -18.91
C THR A 59 22.45 -1.38 -18.70
N LYS A 60 21.74 -0.38 -19.23
CA LYS A 60 21.98 1.06 -19.00
C LYS A 60 20.96 1.68 -18.03
N ASN A 61 20.01 0.89 -17.53
CA ASN A 61 18.98 1.37 -16.62
C ASN A 61 19.51 1.36 -15.18
N ASP A 62 19.78 2.56 -14.64
CA ASP A 62 20.29 2.74 -13.28
C ASP A 62 19.43 2.07 -12.21
N TYR A 63 18.10 1.99 -12.38
CA TYR A 63 17.23 1.33 -11.42
C TYR A 63 17.47 -0.18 -11.38
N LEU A 64 17.62 -0.82 -12.55
CA LEU A 64 17.88 -2.26 -12.64
C LEU A 64 19.30 -2.59 -12.15
N ILE A 65 20.28 -1.75 -12.44
CA ILE A 65 21.65 -1.89 -11.92
C ILE A 65 21.64 -1.85 -10.39
N LYS A 66 20.98 -0.85 -9.81
CA LYS A 66 20.84 -0.73 -8.35
C LYS A 66 20.08 -1.91 -7.75
N TYR A 67 19.05 -2.40 -8.44
CA TYR A 67 18.27 -3.53 -7.97
C TYR A 67 19.10 -4.82 -7.96
N GLU A 68 19.85 -5.09 -9.03
CA GLU A 68 20.77 -6.23 -9.09
C GLU A 68 21.80 -6.17 -7.96
N GLN A 69 22.44 -5.02 -7.76
CA GLN A 69 23.40 -4.82 -6.68
C GLN A 69 22.77 -5.07 -5.30
N ALA A 70 21.54 -4.63 -5.10
CA ALA A 70 20.81 -4.87 -3.86
C ALA A 70 20.52 -6.36 -3.64
N LEU A 71 20.07 -7.06 -4.68
CA LEU A 71 19.81 -8.50 -4.62
C LEU A 71 21.07 -9.31 -4.31
N ARG A 72 22.20 -9.00 -4.97
CA ARG A 72 23.49 -9.65 -4.69
C ARG A 72 23.99 -9.38 -3.28
N PHE A 73 23.83 -8.15 -2.78
CA PHE A 73 24.22 -7.81 -1.41
C PHE A 73 23.36 -8.54 -0.36
N LEU A 74 22.05 -8.67 -0.62
CA LEU A 74 21.09 -9.29 0.27
C LEU A 74 20.97 -10.80 0.07
N GLU A 75 21.65 -11.39 -0.91
CA GLU A 75 21.56 -12.81 -1.29
C GLU A 75 21.59 -13.78 -0.10
N PRO A 76 22.45 -13.62 0.93
CA PRO A 76 22.47 -14.53 2.08
C PRO A 76 21.23 -14.48 2.97
N GLN A 77 20.46 -13.39 2.90
CA GLN A 77 19.29 -13.10 3.73
C GLN A 77 17.99 -13.10 2.92
N LEU A 78 18.09 -13.20 1.59
CA LEU A 78 16.97 -13.14 0.68
C LEU A 78 16.16 -14.44 0.77
N SER A 79 14.86 -14.33 1.02
CA SER A 79 13.92 -15.44 0.89
C SER A 79 13.01 -15.20 -0.32
N GLU A 80 12.46 -16.28 -0.88
CA GLU A 80 11.45 -16.21 -1.95
C GLU A 80 10.32 -15.23 -1.59
N TYR A 81 9.87 -15.28 -0.33
CA TYR A 81 8.88 -14.36 0.20
C TYR A 81 9.29 -12.89 0.10
N LEU A 82 10.54 -12.54 0.45
CA LEU A 82 11.02 -11.17 0.37
C LEU A 82 11.11 -10.68 -1.08
N VAL A 83 11.55 -11.53 -2.02
CA VAL A 83 11.63 -11.16 -3.45
C VAL A 83 10.26 -10.90 -4.05
N GLU A 84 9.27 -11.72 -3.68
CA GLU A 84 7.92 -11.60 -4.24
C GLU A 84 7.11 -10.46 -3.65
N ASN A 85 7.32 -10.16 -2.36
CA ASN A 85 6.43 -9.28 -1.59
C ASN A 85 7.06 -7.94 -1.22
N VAL A 86 8.38 -7.78 -1.38
CA VAL A 86 9.08 -6.53 -1.07
C VAL A 86 9.38 -5.79 -2.38
N PRO A 87 8.96 -4.52 -2.51
CA PRO A 87 9.23 -3.72 -3.70
C PRO A 87 10.74 -3.57 -3.98
N PRO A 88 11.18 -3.60 -5.26
CA PRO A 88 12.59 -3.42 -5.59
C PRO A 88 13.18 -2.10 -5.08
N SER A 89 12.38 -1.03 -5.03
CA SER A 89 12.79 0.27 -4.44
C SER A 89 13.18 0.18 -2.97
N VAL A 90 12.51 -0.68 -2.21
CA VAL A 90 12.80 -0.95 -0.79
C VAL A 90 14.10 -1.72 -0.64
N LEU A 91 14.30 -2.74 -1.48
CA LEU A 91 15.52 -3.54 -1.45
C LEU A 91 16.74 -2.68 -1.83
N ILE A 92 16.60 -1.83 -2.84
CA ILE A 92 17.63 -0.84 -3.23
C ILE A 92 17.96 0.09 -2.06
N SER A 93 16.96 0.66 -1.38
CA SER A 93 17.23 1.60 -0.30
C SER A 93 17.90 0.95 0.91
N HIS A 94 17.67 -0.35 1.14
CA HIS A 94 18.34 -1.09 2.20
C HIS A 94 19.85 -1.23 1.98
N THR A 95 20.32 -1.23 0.73
CA THR A 95 21.73 -1.48 0.40
C THR A 95 22.49 -0.21 0.06
N THR A 96 21.81 0.87 -0.35
CA THR A 96 22.43 2.17 -0.60
C THR A 96 22.51 2.99 0.69
N MET A 97 23.53 2.71 1.53
CA MET A 97 23.92 3.60 2.63
C MET A 97 24.58 4.88 2.08
N SER A 98 23.81 5.84 1.55
CA SER A 98 24.29 7.23 1.47
C SER A 98 23.14 8.24 1.36
N ASP A 99 23.16 9.19 2.28
CA ASP A 99 22.38 10.42 2.35
C ASP A 99 21.98 11.00 0.98
N MET A 100 20.68 11.25 0.79
CA MET A 100 20.08 12.46 0.21
C MET A 100 18.62 12.28 -0.24
N ASN A 101 18.06 11.07 -0.25
CA ASN A 101 16.63 10.85 -0.41
C ASN A 101 16.18 9.72 0.53
N ALA A 102 15.86 10.04 1.79
CA ALA A 102 15.21 9.09 2.68
C ALA A 102 13.95 8.58 1.98
N THR A 103 13.91 7.30 1.62
CA THR A 103 12.70 6.65 1.11
C THR A 103 11.60 6.70 2.15
N VAL A 104 10.35 6.49 1.75
CA VAL A 104 9.24 6.42 2.73
C VAL A 104 9.54 5.35 3.80
N LEU A 105 10.19 4.25 3.41
CA LEU A 105 10.62 3.21 4.34
C LEU A 105 11.73 3.66 5.30
N ASP A 106 12.61 4.58 4.90
CA ASP A 106 13.58 5.16 5.84
C ASP A 106 12.88 6.11 6.84
N ARG A 107 11.78 6.73 6.42
CA ARG A 107 11.01 7.65 7.25
C ARG A 107 10.17 6.94 8.31
N ILE A 108 9.71 5.70 8.11
CA ILE A 108 8.86 5.02 9.12
C ILE A 108 9.57 4.83 10.46
N SER A 109 10.90 4.69 10.49
CA SER A 109 11.65 4.63 11.75
C SER A 109 11.63 5.94 12.52
N HIS A 110 11.49 7.09 11.84
CA HIS A 110 11.30 8.38 12.48
C HIS A 110 9.91 8.52 13.12
N TYR A 111 8.94 7.72 12.66
CA TYR A 111 7.61 7.59 13.27
C TYR A 111 7.58 6.57 14.43
N GLY A 112 8.72 5.98 14.77
CA GLY A 112 8.84 4.95 15.81
C GLY A 112 8.44 3.54 15.36
N CYS A 113 8.34 3.29 14.05
CA CYS A 113 8.03 1.98 13.50
C CYS A 113 9.30 1.12 13.33
N ASP A 114 9.16 -0.18 13.55
CA ASP A 114 10.22 -1.15 13.30
C ASP A 114 10.30 -1.46 11.81
N ARG A 115 11.39 -1.05 11.17
CA ARG A 115 11.58 -1.20 9.71
C ARG A 115 11.72 -2.67 9.30
N GLU A 116 12.50 -3.45 10.03
CA GLU A 116 12.77 -4.85 9.68
C GLU A 116 11.46 -5.64 9.77
N ARG A 117 10.76 -5.49 10.88
CA ARG A 117 9.45 -6.12 11.07
C ARG A 117 8.43 -5.64 10.04
N PHE A 118 8.44 -4.37 9.66
CA PHE A 118 7.55 -3.86 8.61
C PHE A 118 7.78 -4.55 7.26
N VAL A 119 9.03 -4.85 6.92
CA VAL A 119 9.37 -5.54 5.68
C VAL A 119 8.99 -7.03 5.76
N GLU A 120 9.14 -7.67 6.91
CA GLU A 120 8.97 -9.12 7.05
C GLU A 120 7.52 -9.55 7.36
N ASP A 121 6.82 -8.82 8.24
CA ASP A 121 5.51 -9.19 8.79
C ASP A 121 4.38 -8.45 8.04
N PRO A 122 3.59 -9.14 7.20
CA PRO A 122 2.56 -8.49 6.39
C PRO A 122 1.40 -7.94 7.22
N GLU A 123 1.09 -8.51 8.40
CA GLU A 123 0.03 -7.96 9.25
C GLU A 123 0.53 -6.72 9.99
N TYR A 124 1.74 -6.76 10.57
CA TYR A 124 2.35 -5.57 11.18
C TYR A 124 2.51 -4.43 10.16
N ARG A 125 2.87 -4.75 8.91
CA ARG A 125 2.95 -3.78 7.82
C ARG A 125 1.62 -3.08 7.56
N LYS A 126 0.56 -3.87 7.42
CA LYS A 126 -0.80 -3.39 7.19
C LYS A 126 -1.31 -2.54 8.34
N GLU A 127 -1.11 -3.00 9.58
CA GLU A 127 -1.47 -2.24 10.78
C GLU A 127 -0.68 -0.93 10.89
N THR A 128 0.62 -0.96 10.59
CA THR A 128 1.48 0.22 10.57
C THR A 128 0.99 1.23 9.55
N ILE A 129 0.74 0.83 8.30
CA ILE A 129 0.24 1.73 7.24
C ILE A 129 -1.09 2.39 7.64
N ILE A 130 -2.01 1.64 8.23
CA ILE A 130 -3.30 2.18 8.71
C ILE A 130 -3.07 3.14 9.88
N GLY A 131 -2.20 2.79 10.84
CA GLY A 131 -1.84 3.62 11.98
C GLY A 131 -1.18 4.93 11.56
N LEU A 132 -0.32 4.91 10.54
CA LEU A 132 0.31 6.12 10.01
C LEU A 132 -0.70 7.13 9.46
N ALA A 133 -1.86 6.67 9.00
CA ALA A 133 -2.92 7.55 8.50
C ALA A 133 -3.72 8.25 9.61
N MET A 134 -3.60 7.81 10.86
CA MET A 134 -4.28 8.40 12.03
C MET A 134 -3.54 9.65 12.54
N THR A 135 -3.31 10.61 11.65
CA THR A 135 -2.50 11.80 11.91
C THR A 135 -3.05 13.02 11.18
N GLU A 136 -2.76 14.21 11.70
CA GLU A 136 -2.99 15.49 11.02
C GLU A 136 -1.81 15.89 10.12
N ASP A 137 -0.65 15.24 10.25
CA ASP A 137 0.54 15.51 9.43
C ASP A 137 0.34 15.00 7.99
N GLU A 138 0.40 15.92 7.02
CA GLU A 138 0.19 15.60 5.59
C GLU A 138 1.35 14.80 4.99
N VAL A 139 2.57 14.93 5.49
CA VAL A 139 3.72 14.13 5.03
C VAL A 139 3.54 12.69 5.49
N MET A 140 3.21 12.49 6.76
CA MET A 140 3.00 11.14 7.33
C MET A 140 1.79 10.44 6.67
N TYR A 141 0.73 11.16 6.33
CA TYR A 141 -0.38 10.60 5.55
C TYR A 141 0.01 10.26 4.11
N ALA A 142 0.76 11.14 3.43
CA ALA A 142 1.26 10.86 2.09
C ALA A 142 2.16 9.60 2.06
N ASP A 143 2.97 9.43 3.11
CA ASP A 143 3.80 8.26 3.31
C ASP A 143 2.96 6.98 3.49
N ALA A 144 1.89 7.03 4.29
CA ALA A 144 0.96 5.91 4.42
C ALA A 144 0.32 5.50 3.08
N ILE A 145 -0.07 6.48 2.25
CA ILE A 145 -0.63 6.22 0.92
C ILE A 145 0.41 5.62 -0.02
N GLN A 146 1.65 6.15 -0.02
CA GLN A 146 2.72 5.61 -0.85
C GLN A 146 3.07 4.18 -0.44
N LEU A 147 3.15 3.88 0.86
CA LEU A 147 3.41 2.51 1.35
C LEU A 147 2.27 1.55 0.99
N ALA A 148 1.02 1.99 1.07
CA ALA A 148 -0.11 1.18 0.63
C ALA A 148 0.02 0.82 -0.86
N ALA A 149 0.40 1.78 -1.70
CA ALA A 149 0.63 1.54 -3.12
C ALA A 149 1.82 0.62 -3.38
N ASP A 150 2.96 0.88 -2.73
CA ASP A 150 4.20 0.12 -2.88
C ASP A 150 3.98 -1.36 -2.54
N PHE A 151 3.27 -1.64 -1.43
CA PHE A 151 2.96 -2.99 -0.98
C PHE A 151 1.63 -3.54 -1.52
N LYS A 152 1.05 -2.89 -2.54
CA LYS A 152 -0.18 -3.32 -3.23
C LYS A 152 -1.36 -3.59 -2.28
N LEU A 153 -1.43 -2.84 -1.18
CA LEU A 153 -2.53 -2.91 -0.24
C LEU A 153 -3.70 -2.05 -0.72
N ASN A 154 -4.92 -2.49 -0.41
CA ASN A 154 -6.10 -1.67 -0.58
C ASN A 154 -5.96 -0.42 0.31
N ASP A 155 -6.01 0.77 -0.30
CA ASP A 155 -5.89 2.08 0.36
C ASP A 155 -7.19 2.52 1.06
N TRP A 156 -8.31 1.83 0.85
CA TRP A 156 -9.60 2.17 1.50
C TRP A 156 -9.50 2.25 3.04
N PRO A 157 -8.87 1.28 3.76
CA PRO A 157 -8.69 1.36 5.21
C PRO A 157 -7.83 2.54 5.66
N VAL A 158 -6.85 2.97 4.83
CA VAL A 158 -5.99 4.12 5.09
C VAL A 158 -6.81 5.42 5.04
N HIS A 159 -7.64 5.57 4.01
CA HIS A 159 -8.59 6.68 3.92
C HIS A 159 -9.61 6.68 5.06
N PHE A 160 -10.10 5.50 5.47
CA PHE A 160 -11.09 5.41 6.55
C PHE A 160 -10.48 5.77 7.90
N ALA A 161 -9.30 5.25 8.24
CA ALA A 161 -8.62 5.56 9.51
C ALA A 161 -8.31 7.06 9.65
N SER A 162 -7.89 7.71 8.56
CA SER A 162 -7.70 9.16 8.53
C SER A 162 -9.03 9.93 8.71
N LEU A 163 -10.11 9.50 8.04
CA LEU A 163 -11.44 10.09 8.22
C LEU A 163 -11.97 9.92 9.64
N GLU A 164 -11.81 8.72 10.23
CA GLU A 164 -12.22 8.41 11.58
C GLU A 164 -11.52 9.34 12.57
N ASN A 165 -10.19 9.38 12.53
CA ASN A 165 -9.39 10.26 13.38
C ASN A 165 -9.79 11.73 13.24
N ALA A 166 -9.98 12.21 12.01
CA ALA A 166 -10.39 13.58 11.76
C ALA A 166 -11.73 13.92 12.42
N LEU A 167 -12.71 13.00 12.34
CA LEU A 167 -14.05 13.23 12.91
C LEU A 167 -14.11 13.05 14.43
N THR A 168 -13.25 12.22 15.01
CA THR A 168 -13.28 11.88 16.44
C THR A 168 -12.34 12.74 17.29
N SER A 169 -11.26 13.24 16.69
CA SER A 169 -10.15 13.86 17.43
C SER A 169 -9.95 15.34 17.10
N MET A 170 -10.60 15.88 16.06
CA MET A 170 -10.41 17.26 15.61
C MET A 170 -11.70 18.09 15.64
N SER A 171 -11.58 19.40 15.49
CA SER A 171 -12.74 20.27 15.29
C SER A 171 -13.40 20.03 13.93
N ILE A 172 -14.69 20.34 13.79
CA ILE A 172 -15.42 20.16 12.53
C ILE A 172 -14.82 20.93 11.35
N PRO A 173 -14.33 22.18 11.52
CA PRO A 173 -13.62 22.88 10.45
C PRO A 173 -12.34 22.15 10.00
N GLU A 174 -11.51 21.70 10.93
CA GLU A 174 -10.27 20.96 10.64
C GLU A 174 -10.56 19.62 9.95
N ALA A 175 -11.52 18.86 10.49
CA ALA A 175 -11.94 17.59 9.91
C ALA A 175 -12.40 17.76 8.45
N LYS A 176 -13.20 18.80 8.17
CA LYS A 176 -13.63 19.11 6.80
C LYS A 176 -12.47 19.49 5.89
N ALA A 177 -11.46 20.20 6.41
CA ALA A 177 -10.27 20.54 5.66
C ALA A 177 -9.49 19.27 5.26
N ILE A 178 -9.23 18.37 6.22
CA ILE A 178 -8.56 17.08 5.97
C ILE A 178 -9.33 16.21 4.98
N LEU A 179 -10.65 16.02 5.21
CA LEU A 179 -11.49 15.21 4.33
C LEU A 179 -11.46 15.70 2.88
N LYS A 180 -11.32 17.02 2.69
CA LYS A 180 -11.23 17.65 1.37
C LYS A 180 -9.82 17.54 0.79
N SER A 181 -8.76 17.90 1.53
CA SER A 181 -7.37 17.89 1.03
C SER A 181 -6.95 16.50 0.59
N ARG A 182 -7.30 15.48 1.37
CA ARG A 182 -6.95 14.07 1.13
C ARG A 182 -7.96 13.32 0.25
N GLY A 183 -9.01 14.00 -0.21
CA GLY A 183 -10.01 13.42 -1.12
C GLY A 183 -10.76 12.20 -0.56
N HIS A 184 -10.85 12.02 0.76
CA HIS A 184 -11.32 10.78 1.38
C HIS A 184 -12.69 10.32 0.89
N LEU A 185 -13.65 11.24 0.74
CA LEU A 185 -15.00 10.88 0.33
C LEU A 185 -15.06 10.32 -1.10
N SER A 186 -14.16 10.75 -1.99
CA SER A 186 -14.10 10.21 -3.35
C SER A 186 -13.74 8.73 -3.34
N ARG A 187 -12.73 8.36 -2.55
CA ARG A 187 -12.29 6.98 -2.41
C ARG A 187 -13.29 6.14 -1.61
N LEU A 188 -13.71 6.60 -0.45
CA LEU A 188 -14.55 5.80 0.45
C LEU A 188 -15.94 5.51 -0.11
N ARG A 189 -16.51 6.43 -0.89
CA ARG A 189 -17.83 6.25 -1.52
C ARG A 189 -17.84 5.27 -2.69
N SER A 190 -16.68 4.78 -3.13
CA SER A 190 -16.63 3.64 -4.06
C SER A 190 -17.15 2.33 -3.43
N GLU A 191 -17.19 2.25 -2.09
CA GLU A 191 -17.74 1.12 -1.33
C GLU A 191 -18.75 1.62 -0.28
N PRO A 192 -19.95 2.11 -0.69
CA PRO A 192 -20.86 2.85 0.18
C PRO A 192 -21.41 2.03 1.36
N GLU A 193 -21.75 0.77 1.15
CA GLU A 193 -22.23 -0.11 2.22
C GLU A 193 -21.18 -0.34 3.30
N ARG A 194 -19.93 -0.54 2.88
CA ARG A 194 -18.79 -0.68 3.80
C ARG A 194 -18.57 0.61 4.59
N LEU A 195 -18.61 1.76 3.91
CA LEU A 195 -18.49 3.08 4.55
C LEU A 195 -19.58 3.29 5.60
N HIS A 196 -20.85 3.09 5.25
CA HIS A 196 -21.97 3.29 6.17
C HIS A 196 -21.89 2.33 7.38
N LYS A 197 -21.52 1.07 7.15
CA LYS A 197 -21.33 0.09 8.22
C LYS A 197 -20.24 0.53 9.20
N GLN A 198 -19.09 0.97 8.70
CA GLN A 198 -17.99 1.39 9.57
C GLN A 198 -18.25 2.74 10.25
N LEU A 199 -18.88 3.70 9.57
CA LEU A 199 -19.32 4.95 10.21
C LEU A 199 -20.21 4.68 11.43
N ARG A 200 -21.16 3.75 11.32
CA ARG A 200 -22.03 3.35 12.45
C ARG A 200 -21.27 2.69 13.57
N ALA A 201 -20.28 1.85 13.25
CA ALA A 201 -19.55 1.05 14.22
C ALA A 201 -18.50 1.88 14.98
N SER A 202 -17.74 2.70 14.26
CA SER A 202 -16.52 3.33 14.80
C SER A 202 -16.69 4.82 15.08
N VAL A 203 -17.47 5.55 14.26
CA VAL A 203 -17.57 7.02 14.37
C VAL A 203 -18.82 7.45 15.14
N GLY A 204 -19.98 6.86 14.82
CA GLY A 204 -21.27 7.22 15.40
C GLY A 204 -21.31 7.25 16.93
N PRO A 205 -20.78 6.23 17.64
CA PRO A 205 -20.76 6.18 19.10
C PRO A 205 -19.93 7.29 19.78
N LEU A 206 -19.03 7.93 19.04
CA LEU A 206 -18.09 8.93 19.55
C LEU A 206 -18.56 10.38 19.36
N MET A 207 -19.68 10.59 18.66
CA MET A 207 -20.24 11.92 18.45
C MET A 207 -20.90 12.43 19.75
N THR A 208 -20.49 13.60 20.23
CA THR A 208 -20.97 14.17 21.50
C THR A 208 -21.63 15.54 21.33
N THR A 209 -21.37 16.25 20.23
CA THR A 209 -21.94 17.58 19.96
C THR A 209 -22.90 17.60 18.79
N ASN A 210 -23.81 18.57 18.78
CA ASN A 210 -24.76 18.77 17.67
C ASN A 210 -24.05 18.98 16.32
N GLU A 211 -22.92 19.68 16.32
CA GLU A 211 -22.13 19.93 15.11
C GLU A 211 -21.47 18.65 14.59
N GLN A 212 -20.93 17.83 15.50
CA GLN A 212 -20.42 16.49 15.20
C GLN A 212 -21.51 15.60 14.60
N PHE A 213 -22.68 15.53 15.22
CA PHE A 213 -23.82 14.77 14.67
C PHE A 213 -24.21 15.27 13.28
N ILE A 214 -24.31 16.58 13.06
CA ILE A 214 -24.61 17.13 11.73
C ILE A 214 -23.56 16.71 10.69
N ALA A 215 -22.27 16.79 11.04
CA ALA A 215 -21.19 16.38 10.15
C ALA A 215 -21.26 14.88 9.83
N TYR A 216 -21.41 14.04 10.86
CA TYR A 216 -21.57 12.58 10.73
C TYR A 216 -22.74 12.19 9.82
N LEU A 217 -23.95 12.71 10.08
CA LEU A 217 -25.14 12.39 9.28
C LEU A 217 -25.00 12.83 7.81
N SER A 218 -24.16 13.84 7.55
CA SER A 218 -23.92 14.33 6.18
C SER A 218 -23.09 13.38 5.30
N LEU A 219 -22.43 12.38 5.91
CA LEU A 219 -21.57 11.43 5.21
C LEU A 219 -22.36 10.30 4.53
N PHE A 220 -23.59 10.05 4.99
CA PHE A 220 -24.45 9.01 4.46
C PHE A 220 -25.13 9.42 3.15
N ALA A 221 -25.29 8.46 2.25
CA ALA A 221 -26.01 8.65 0.99
C ALA A 221 -27.52 8.82 1.19
N GLU A 222 -28.21 9.31 0.16
CA GLU A 222 -29.67 9.36 0.14
C GLU A 222 -30.26 7.94 0.31
N GLY A 223 -31.39 7.84 1.02
CA GLY A 223 -32.02 6.57 1.40
C GLY A 223 -31.52 5.96 2.71
N GLN A 224 -30.40 6.44 3.28
CA GLN A 224 -29.96 6.03 4.61
C GLN A 224 -30.74 6.78 5.71
N PRO A 225 -31.10 6.13 6.83
CA PRO A 225 -31.87 6.76 7.90
C PRO A 225 -31.13 7.96 8.53
N GLU A 226 -29.79 7.91 8.60
CA GLU A 226 -28.95 9.00 9.07
C GLU A 226 -29.12 10.25 8.20
N ARG A 227 -29.08 10.06 6.87
CA ARG A 227 -29.24 11.15 5.92
C ARG A 227 -30.64 11.75 6.01
N ALA A 228 -31.66 10.91 6.17
CA ALA A 228 -33.06 11.34 6.32
C ALA A 228 -33.31 12.13 7.62
N ALA A 229 -32.57 11.86 8.69
CA ALA A 229 -32.70 12.56 9.97
C ALA A 229 -32.08 13.97 9.96
N LEU A 230 -31.12 14.23 9.07
CA LEU A 230 -30.34 15.47 9.04
C LEU A 230 -31.19 16.76 8.96
N PRO A 231 -32.20 16.89 8.07
CA PRO A 231 -33.02 18.11 7.99
C PRO A 231 -33.84 18.37 9.26
N VAL A 232 -34.32 17.30 9.89
CA VAL A 232 -35.10 17.37 11.14
C VAL A 232 -34.21 17.89 12.28
N LEU A 233 -33.00 17.34 12.42
CA LEU A 233 -32.04 17.77 13.43
C LEU A 233 -31.68 19.25 13.27
N LYS A 234 -31.39 19.70 12.05
CA LYS A 234 -31.09 21.12 11.78
C LYS A 234 -32.22 22.04 12.21
N ARG A 235 -33.47 21.71 11.87
CA ARG A 235 -34.66 22.50 12.24
C ARG A 235 -34.86 22.57 13.76
N ILE A 236 -34.60 21.47 14.48
CA ILE A 236 -34.69 21.45 15.95
C ILE A 236 -33.67 22.41 16.57
N LEU A 237 -32.44 22.42 16.05
CA LEU A 237 -31.36 23.27 16.56
C LEU A 237 -31.58 24.75 16.26
N GLU A 238 -32.08 25.09 15.07
CA GLU A 238 -32.49 26.45 14.72
C GLU A 238 -33.57 26.99 15.67
N LYS A 239 -34.61 26.18 15.94
CA LYS A 239 -35.67 26.54 16.89
C LYS A 239 -35.15 26.74 18.31
N LYS A 240 -34.19 25.92 18.76
CA LYS A 240 -33.56 26.10 20.07
C LYS A 240 -32.80 27.42 20.13
N ARG A 241 -32.01 27.74 19.11
CA ARG A 241 -31.24 29.00 19.06
C ARG A 241 -32.14 30.23 19.11
N GLY A 242 -33.24 30.24 18.37
CA GLY A 242 -34.20 31.36 18.36
C GLY A 242 -34.98 31.56 19.67
N LYS A 243 -35.01 30.57 20.58
CA LYS A 243 -35.69 30.69 21.88
C LYS A 243 -34.83 31.34 22.98
N PHE A 244 -33.52 31.47 22.79
CA PHE A 244 -32.59 32.05 23.77
C PHE A 244 -32.07 33.45 23.36
N SER A 245 -32.67 34.09 22.36
CA SER A 245 -32.28 35.42 21.86
C SER A 245 -33.22 36.56 22.31
N TYR A 246 -33.90 36.39 23.45
CA TYR A 246 -34.73 37.40 24.09
C TYR A 246 -34.27 37.63 25.53
#